data_AF-A0A356KET2-F1
#
_entry.id   AF-A0A356KET2-F1
#
_cell.length_a   1.000
_cell.length_b   1.000
_cell.length_c   1.000
_cell.angle_alpha   90.00
_cell.angle_beta   90.00
_cell.angle_gamma   90.00
#
_symmetry.space_group_name_H-M   'P 1'
#
loop_
_entity.id
_entity.type
_entity.pdbx_description
1 polymer ?
#
loop_
_entity_poly.entity_id
_entity_poly.type
_entity_poly.pdbx_seq_one_letter_code
_entity_poly.pdbx_strand_id
1 'polypeptide(L)'
;MLDAAKLKIDPDNTGQWVLPAAYRAFLSQMDGGRPGVQTFKDKGKEHTIEAFYTFADAANTAEKLRKGGKLPEGFLPVAMTPSKHPLVYVELEEEGRVWIRTAPRARWEDEKVVYLLADDFAEFLDMLGSDQRMAFASTSSASPWGIVTDTVDEPPPKKKTAAKTKT
;
A
#
# COMPACT_ATOMS: atom_id res chain seq x y z
N MET A 1 -28.58 -0.59 -17.67
CA MET A 1 -28.00 0.07 -16.47
C MET A 1 -27.07 -0.96 -15.85
N LEU A 2 -25.77 -0.68 -15.81
CA LEU A 2 -24.77 -1.60 -15.27
C LEU A 2 -24.84 -1.52 -13.75
N ASP A 3 -25.42 -2.54 -13.13
CA ASP A 3 -25.39 -2.74 -11.70
C ASP A 3 -23.94 -2.70 -11.22
N ALA A 4 -23.63 -1.67 -10.44
CA ALA A 4 -22.43 -1.63 -9.62
C ALA A 4 -22.53 -2.83 -8.69
N ALA A 5 -21.82 -3.90 -9.06
CA ALA A 5 -21.64 -5.07 -8.23
C ALA A 5 -21.25 -4.56 -6.83
N LYS A 6 -22.18 -4.74 -5.89
CA LYS A 6 -21.96 -4.62 -4.45
C LYS A 6 -20.87 -5.63 -4.09
N LEU A 7 -19.62 -5.25 -4.32
CA LEU A 7 -18.45 -5.91 -3.74
C LEU A 7 -18.47 -5.54 -2.26
N LYS A 8 -19.28 -6.30 -1.51
CA LYS A 8 -19.20 -6.37 -0.06
C LYS A 8 -17.84 -6.97 0.26
N ILE A 9 -16.91 -6.13 0.68
CA ILE A 9 -15.74 -6.57 1.43
C ILE A 9 -16.32 -7.04 2.77
N ASP A 10 -16.66 -8.32 2.88
CA ASP A 10 -17.15 -8.90 4.13
C ASP A 10 -15.97 -8.95 5.12
N PRO A 11 -16.07 -8.28 6.29
CA PRO A 11 -15.07 -8.42 7.35
C PRO A 11 -15.02 -9.86 7.90
N ASP A 12 -16.08 -10.65 7.66
CA ASP A 12 -16.33 -12.00 8.19
C ASP A 12 -15.91 -13.15 7.25
N ASN A 13 -15.19 -12.87 6.16
CA ASN A 13 -14.65 -13.91 5.26
C ASN A 13 -15.72 -14.75 4.51
N THR A 14 -16.92 -14.21 4.29
CA THR A 14 -18.03 -14.85 3.55
C THR A 14 -18.14 -14.44 2.07
N GLY A 15 -17.29 -13.51 1.61
CA GLY A 15 -17.19 -13.14 0.20
C GLY A 15 -16.41 -14.17 -0.61
N GLN A 16 -16.68 -14.23 -1.92
CA GLN A 16 -16.04 -15.15 -2.89
C GLN A 16 -14.51 -14.95 -3.05
N TRP A 17 -13.90 -14.06 -2.26
CA TRP A 17 -12.51 -13.64 -2.33
C TRP A 17 -11.93 -13.54 -0.91
N VAL A 18 -10.99 -14.41 -0.57
CA VAL A 18 -10.22 -14.32 0.67
C VAL A 18 -9.09 -13.32 0.43
N LEU A 19 -9.16 -12.15 1.07
CA LEU A 19 -8.14 -11.13 0.92
C LEU A 19 -7.07 -11.29 2.01
N PRO A 20 -5.76 -11.23 1.65
CA PRO A 20 -4.67 -11.22 2.61
C PRO A 20 -4.83 -10.10 3.63
N ALA A 21 -4.43 -10.35 4.88
CA ALA A 21 -4.62 -9.40 5.99
C ALA A 21 -3.98 -8.03 5.69
N ALA A 22 -2.74 -8.03 5.18
CA ALA A 22 -2.01 -6.81 4.82
C ALA A 22 -2.69 -6.05 3.67
N TYR A 23 -3.19 -6.75 2.65
CA TYR A 23 -3.90 -6.11 1.54
C TYR A 23 -5.25 -5.51 1.98
N ARG A 24 -5.97 -6.20 2.88
CA ARG A 24 -7.20 -5.69 3.49
C ARG A 24 -6.96 -4.45 4.33
N ALA A 25 -5.88 -4.45 5.12
CA ALA A 25 -5.46 -3.29 5.90
C ALA A 25 -5.15 -2.11 4.98
N PHE A 26 -4.41 -2.34 3.88
CA PHE A 26 -4.16 -1.33 2.86
C PHE A 26 -5.46 -0.73 2.30
N LEU A 27 -6.40 -1.57 1.83
CA LEU A 27 -7.68 -1.10 1.28
C LEU A 27 -8.52 -0.30 2.29
N SER A 28 -8.44 -0.64 3.58
CA SER A 28 -9.16 0.08 4.65
C SER A 28 -8.61 1.49 4.90
N GLN A 29 -7.32 1.72 4.65
CA GLN A 29 -6.65 3.01 4.82
C GLN A 29 -6.65 3.83 3.52
N MET A 30 -6.44 3.15 2.40
CA MET A 30 -6.38 3.69 1.06
C MET A 30 -7.06 2.70 0.11
N ASP A 31 -8.31 2.97 -0.30
CA ASP A 31 -9.02 2.17 -1.31
C ASP A 31 -8.49 2.47 -2.72
N GLY A 32 -7.19 2.22 -2.93
CA GLY A 32 -6.47 2.55 -4.16
C GLY A 32 -6.20 4.05 -4.33
N GLY A 33 -6.02 4.45 -5.60
CA GLY A 33 -5.77 5.85 -5.97
C GLY A 33 -4.35 6.09 -6.51
N ARG A 34 -4.02 7.38 -6.70
CA ARG A 34 -2.72 7.84 -7.22
C ARG A 34 -1.85 8.31 -6.06
N PRO A 35 -1.01 7.47 -5.44
CA PRO A 35 -0.15 7.91 -4.33
C PRO A 35 1.07 8.73 -4.81
N GLY A 36 0.97 9.45 -5.93
CA GLY A 36 2.13 9.92 -6.69
C GLY A 36 2.81 8.77 -7.44
N VAL A 37 3.58 9.10 -8.47
CA VAL A 37 4.35 8.10 -9.22
C VAL A 37 5.38 7.48 -8.27
N GLN A 38 5.23 6.19 -7.97
CA GLN A 38 6.15 5.46 -7.11
C GLN A 38 7.08 4.61 -7.96
N THR A 39 8.36 4.65 -7.64
CA THR A 39 9.38 3.90 -8.35
C THR A 39 10.14 3.04 -7.36
N PHE A 40 10.36 1.77 -7.72
CA PHE A 40 11.14 0.84 -6.91
C PHE A 40 12.11 0.08 -7.80
N LYS A 41 13.22 -0.36 -7.23
CA LYS A 41 14.21 -1.20 -7.92
C LYS A 41 14.08 -2.66 -7.49
N ASP A 42 13.98 -3.56 -8.47
CA ASP A 42 14.08 -4.99 -8.25
C ASP A 42 15.02 -5.63 -9.29
N LYS A 43 15.90 -6.54 -8.85
CA LYS A 43 16.88 -7.24 -9.72
C LYS A 43 17.66 -6.33 -10.68
N GLY A 44 17.98 -5.11 -10.21
CA GLY A 44 18.70 -4.10 -11.00
C GLY A 44 17.87 -3.40 -12.09
N LYS A 45 16.55 -3.64 -12.13
CA LYS A 45 15.59 -2.95 -13.00
C LYS A 45 14.74 -1.99 -12.19
N GLU A 46 14.45 -0.86 -12.80
CA GLU A 46 13.59 0.16 -12.21
C GLU A 46 12.15 -0.02 -12.71
N HIS A 47 11.20 -0.05 -11.77
CA HIS A 47 9.79 -0.28 -12.03
C HIS A 47 8.96 0.88 -11.50
N THR A 48 8.06 1.39 -12.34
CA THR A 48 7.23 2.56 -12.02
C THR A 48 5.76 2.18 -11.90
N ILE A 49 5.19 2.50 -10.75
CA ILE A 49 3.76 2.42 -10.44
C ILE A 49 3.17 3.83 -10.54
N GLU A 50 2.18 4.01 -11.40
CA GLU A 50 1.42 5.26 -11.50
C GLU A 50 0.31 5.33 -10.43
N ALA A 51 -0.37 4.21 -10.21
CA ALA A 51 -1.54 4.14 -9.35
C ALA A 51 -1.80 2.72 -8.85
N PHE A 52 -2.46 2.65 -7.69
CA PHE A 52 -3.11 1.44 -7.20
C PHE A 52 -4.56 1.40 -7.68
N TYR A 53 -5.02 0.21 -8.06
CA TYR A 53 -6.44 -0.01 -8.34
C TYR A 53 -7.25 0.13 -7.05
N THR A 54 -8.44 0.73 -7.16
CA THR A 54 -9.49 0.53 -6.16
C THR A 54 -9.86 -0.96 -6.15
N PHE A 55 -10.42 -1.48 -5.06
CA PHE A 55 -10.80 -2.90 -5.05
C PHE A 55 -11.82 -3.24 -6.15
N ALA A 56 -12.77 -2.34 -6.42
CA ALA A 56 -13.75 -2.50 -7.49
C ALA A 56 -13.09 -2.57 -8.88
N ASP A 57 -12.12 -1.69 -9.15
CA ASP A 57 -11.40 -1.69 -10.43
C ASP A 57 -10.48 -2.91 -10.57
N ALA A 58 -9.84 -3.33 -9.48
CA ALA A 58 -9.01 -4.53 -9.42
C ALA A 58 -9.84 -5.77 -9.76
N ALA A 59 -11.01 -5.94 -9.13
CA ALA A 59 -11.91 -7.05 -9.36
C ALA A 59 -12.45 -7.06 -10.81
N ASN A 60 -12.91 -5.91 -11.31
CA ASN A 60 -13.38 -5.76 -12.69
C ASN A 60 -12.28 -6.07 -13.71
N THR A 61 -11.05 -5.65 -13.42
CA THR A 61 -9.89 -5.91 -14.29
C THR A 61 -9.51 -7.38 -14.25
N ALA A 62 -9.53 -8.01 -13.07
CA ALA A 62 -9.27 -9.44 -12.94
C ALA A 62 -10.27 -10.27 -13.74
N GLU A 63 -11.57 -9.97 -13.63
CA GLU A 63 -12.61 -10.68 -14.35
C GLU A 63 -12.41 -10.57 -15.87
N LYS A 64 -12.12 -9.37 -16.38
CA LYS A 64 -11.81 -9.14 -17.81
C LYS A 64 -10.59 -9.95 -18.27
N LEU A 65 -9.53 -9.98 -17.46
CA LEU A 65 -8.31 -10.72 -17.80
C LEU A 65 -8.53 -12.23 -17.75
N ARG A 66 -9.30 -12.75 -16.80
CA ARG A 66 -9.66 -14.17 -16.69
C ARG A 66 -10.52 -14.62 -17.86
N LYS A 67 -11.54 -13.85 -18.23
CA LYS A 67 -12.35 -14.10 -19.44
C LYS A 67 -11.50 -14.16 -20.70
N GLY A 68 -10.39 -13.42 -20.73
CA GLY A 68 -9.42 -13.45 -21.82
C GLY A 68 -8.31 -14.49 -21.71
N GLY A 69 -8.31 -15.35 -20.68
CA GLY A 69 -7.24 -16.34 -20.42
C GLY A 69 -5.87 -15.73 -20.09
N LYS A 70 -5.84 -14.48 -19.61
CA LYS A 70 -4.60 -13.70 -19.37
C LYS A 70 -4.22 -13.56 -17.89
N LEU A 71 -5.03 -14.10 -16.99
CA LEU A 71 -4.84 -14.08 -15.55
C LEU A 71 -5.34 -15.41 -14.98
N PRO A 72 -4.53 -16.15 -14.21
CA PRO A 72 -4.98 -17.33 -13.50
C PRO A 72 -6.01 -16.99 -12.41
N GLU A 73 -6.70 -18.02 -11.93
CA GLU A 73 -7.55 -17.90 -10.74
C GLU A 73 -6.70 -17.63 -9.51
N GLY A 74 -7.28 -17.00 -8.48
CA GLY A 74 -6.54 -16.67 -7.25
C GLY A 74 -5.64 -15.44 -7.34
N PHE A 75 -5.49 -14.78 -8.50
CA PHE A 75 -4.71 -13.54 -8.62
C PHE A 75 -5.57 -12.31 -8.83
N LEU A 76 -5.13 -11.17 -8.27
CA LEU A 76 -5.79 -9.87 -8.39
C LEU A 76 -4.76 -8.79 -8.77
N PRO A 77 -4.99 -7.98 -9.82
CA PRO A 77 -4.12 -6.86 -10.16
C PRO A 77 -4.31 -5.72 -9.15
N VAL A 78 -3.21 -5.25 -8.55
CA VAL A 78 -3.25 -4.24 -7.49
C VAL A 78 -2.63 -2.91 -7.90
N ALA A 79 -1.67 -2.90 -8.82
CA ALA A 79 -1.01 -1.68 -9.28
C ALA A 79 -0.81 -1.65 -10.80
N MET A 80 -0.76 -0.44 -11.37
CA MET A 80 -0.61 -0.22 -12.81
C MET A 80 0.57 0.69 -13.17
N THR A 81 1.13 0.45 -14.36
CA THR A 81 2.14 1.31 -14.97
C THR A 81 1.53 2.60 -15.53
N PRO A 82 2.36 3.61 -15.88
CA PRO A 82 1.93 4.80 -16.64
C PRO A 82 1.21 4.50 -17.96
N SER A 83 1.44 3.32 -18.54
CA SER A 83 0.73 2.85 -19.73
C SER A 83 -0.63 2.20 -19.42
N LYS A 84 -1.11 2.30 -18.16
CA LYS A 84 -2.36 1.71 -17.66
C LYS A 84 -2.43 0.20 -17.80
N HIS A 85 -1.29 -0.47 -17.78
CA HIS A 85 -1.22 -1.92 -17.75
C HIS A 85 -0.98 -2.40 -16.31
N PRO A 86 -1.67 -3.45 -15.84
CA PRO A 86 -1.39 -3.99 -14.53
C PRO A 86 0.03 -4.56 -14.48
N LEU A 87 0.76 -4.16 -13.46
CA LEU A 87 2.16 -4.51 -13.23
C LEU A 87 2.29 -5.46 -12.06
N VAL A 88 1.61 -5.15 -10.95
CA VAL A 88 1.70 -5.88 -9.69
C VAL A 88 0.40 -6.60 -9.43
N TYR A 89 0.53 -7.84 -8.96
CA TYR A 89 -0.57 -8.75 -8.68
C TYR A 89 -0.41 -9.31 -7.27
N VAL A 90 -1.51 -9.45 -6.55
CA VAL A 90 -1.54 -10.15 -5.26
C VAL A 90 -2.22 -11.49 -5.44
N GLU A 91 -1.63 -12.52 -4.84
CA GLU A 91 -2.23 -13.83 -4.69
C GLU A 91 -3.24 -13.79 -3.53
N LEU A 92 -4.40 -14.42 -3.73
CA LEU A 92 -5.56 -14.34 -2.84
C LEU A 92 -5.61 -15.53 -1.89
N GLU A 93 -4.43 -15.98 -1.51
CA GLU A 93 -4.22 -16.98 -0.48
C GLU A 93 -3.84 -16.29 0.84
N GLU A 94 -3.71 -17.08 1.91
CA GLU A 94 -3.48 -16.56 3.27
C GLU A 94 -2.17 -15.75 3.38
N GLU A 95 -1.13 -16.14 2.64
CA GLU A 95 0.17 -15.47 2.63
C GLU A 95 0.15 -14.14 1.86
N GLY A 96 -0.69 -14.01 0.83
CA GLY A 96 -0.81 -12.77 0.07
C GLY A 96 0.42 -12.38 -0.73
N ARG A 97 1.10 -13.37 -1.31
CA ARG A 97 2.30 -13.19 -2.13
C ARG A 97 2.09 -12.17 -3.24
N VAL A 98 3.12 -11.37 -3.48
CA VAL A 98 3.08 -10.30 -4.47
C VAL A 98 3.93 -10.69 -5.67
N TRP A 99 3.30 -10.66 -6.84
CA TRP A 99 3.91 -11.01 -8.11
C TRP A 99 4.00 -9.78 -9.00
N ILE A 100 5.07 -9.72 -9.80
CA ILE A 100 5.23 -8.68 -10.82
C ILE A 100 5.19 -9.31 -12.21
N ARG A 101 4.51 -8.65 -13.15
CA ARG A 101 4.53 -8.99 -14.58
C ARG A 101 5.02 -7.82 -15.40
N THR A 102 6.28 -7.89 -15.83
CA THR A 102 6.96 -6.78 -16.52
C THR A 102 6.59 -6.67 -17.99
N ALA A 103 5.96 -7.68 -18.58
CA ALA A 103 5.56 -7.71 -19.98
C ALA A 103 4.06 -8.03 -20.13
N PRO A 104 3.23 -7.13 -20.71
CA PRO A 104 1.77 -7.30 -20.76
C PRO A 104 1.27 -8.53 -21.53
N ARG A 105 2.11 -9.08 -22.43
CA ARG A 105 1.81 -10.24 -23.27
C ARG A 105 2.53 -11.52 -22.82
N ALA A 106 3.28 -11.46 -21.73
CA ALA A 106 3.94 -12.63 -21.20
C ALA A 106 2.94 -13.67 -20.70
N ARG A 107 3.35 -14.93 -20.81
CA ARG A 107 2.66 -16.05 -20.18
C ARG A 107 3.01 -16.08 -18.69
N TRP A 108 2.15 -16.65 -17.88
CA TRP A 108 2.34 -16.69 -16.42
C TRP A 108 3.47 -17.63 -16.00
N GLU A 109 3.79 -18.60 -16.85
CA GLU A 109 4.88 -19.55 -16.66
C GLU A 109 6.25 -18.98 -17.04
N ASP A 110 6.32 -17.77 -17.59
CA ASP A 110 7.59 -17.15 -17.96
C ASP A 110 8.23 -16.43 -16.76
N GLU A 111 9.00 -17.20 -15.98
CA GLU A 111 9.68 -16.74 -14.75
C GLU A 111 10.62 -15.54 -14.95
N LYS A 112 11.04 -15.25 -16.20
CA LYS A 112 11.92 -14.10 -16.48
C LYS A 112 11.19 -12.77 -16.44
N VAL A 113 9.87 -12.80 -16.60
CA VAL A 113 9.01 -11.61 -16.75
C VAL A 113 7.79 -11.65 -15.84
N VAL A 114 7.43 -12.82 -15.31
CA VAL A 114 6.45 -13.02 -14.24
C VAL A 114 7.15 -13.71 -13.09
N TYR A 115 7.34 -13.03 -11.97
CA TYR A 115 8.03 -13.62 -10.83
C TYR A 115 7.54 -13.02 -9.51
N LEU A 116 7.81 -13.77 -8.43
CA LEU A 116 7.55 -13.36 -7.06
C LEU A 116 8.42 -12.14 -6.73
N LEU A 117 7.77 -11.06 -6.32
CA LEU A 117 8.38 -9.80 -5.92
C LEU A 117 8.56 -9.72 -4.40
N ALA A 118 7.55 -10.17 -3.64
CA ALA A 118 7.56 -10.20 -2.17
C ALA A 118 6.74 -11.37 -1.66
N ASP A 119 7.11 -11.91 -0.50
CA ASP A 119 6.43 -13.05 0.11
C ASP A 119 5.07 -12.66 0.70
N ASP A 120 4.89 -11.38 1.06
CA ASP A 120 3.62 -10.83 1.50
C ASP A 120 3.41 -9.37 1.03
N PHE A 121 2.17 -8.89 1.16
CA PHE A 121 1.81 -7.54 0.71
C PHE A 121 2.43 -6.43 1.56
N ALA A 122 2.74 -6.66 2.84
CA ALA A 122 3.36 -5.67 3.71
C ALA A 122 4.84 -5.45 3.32
N GLU A 123 5.58 -6.53 3.04
CA GLU A 123 6.96 -6.47 2.56
C GLU A 123 7.04 -5.65 1.26
N PHE A 124 6.09 -5.85 0.34
CA PHE A 124 6.00 -5.03 -0.87
C PHE A 124 5.79 -3.54 -0.58
N LEU A 125 4.94 -3.18 0.38
CA LEU A 125 4.76 -1.77 0.78
C LEU A 125 6.04 -1.20 1.39
N ASP A 126 6.78 -1.98 2.17
CA ASP A 126 8.06 -1.57 2.74
C ASP A 126 9.11 -1.33 1.66
N MET A 127 9.14 -2.13 0.59
CA MET A 127 10.01 -1.89 -0.58
C MET A 127 9.71 -0.53 -1.23
N LEU A 128 8.43 -0.17 -1.38
CA LEU A 128 8.01 1.11 -1.95
C LEU A 128 8.40 2.31 -1.06
N GLY A 129 8.31 2.15 0.26
CA GLY A 129 8.68 3.19 1.23
C GLY A 129 10.20 3.33 1.45
N SER A 130 10.97 2.27 1.24
CA SER A 130 12.42 2.25 1.44
C SER A 130 13.18 3.02 0.35
N ASP A 131 12.75 2.93 -0.92
CA ASP A 131 13.35 3.68 -2.03
C ASP A 131 13.05 5.20 -1.92
N GLN A 132 11.91 5.59 -1.32
CA GLN A 132 11.65 7.00 -1.02
C GLN A 132 12.60 7.56 0.06
N ARG A 133 12.95 6.80 1.10
CA ARG A 133 13.94 7.25 2.09
C ARG A 133 15.30 7.57 1.46
N MET A 134 15.65 6.90 0.36
CA MET A 134 16.89 7.14 -0.39
C MET A 134 16.78 8.33 -1.38
N ALA A 135 15.60 8.57 -1.96
CA ALA A 135 15.35 9.74 -2.82
C ALA A 135 15.29 11.07 -2.03
N PHE A 136 14.82 11.05 -0.78
CA PHE A 136 14.81 12.23 0.09
C PHE A 136 16.16 12.50 0.79
N ALA A 137 17.06 11.52 0.90
CA ALA A 137 18.39 11.73 1.48
C ALA A 137 19.34 12.57 0.61
N SER A 138 19.04 12.75 -0.69
CA SER A 138 19.83 13.60 -1.59
C SER A 138 19.21 14.97 -1.84
N THR A 139 18.03 15.26 -1.30
CA THR A 139 17.40 16.58 -1.42
C THR A 139 16.73 16.95 -0.10
N SER A 140 17.42 17.81 0.64
CA SER A 140 17.01 18.44 1.91
C SER A 140 17.47 17.73 3.17
N SER A 141 18.60 18.21 3.67
CA SER A 141 18.83 18.45 5.09
C SER A 141 17.61 19.15 5.71
N ALA A 142 16.64 18.37 6.16
CA ALA A 142 15.65 18.79 7.16
C ALA A 142 15.18 17.53 7.89
N SER A 143 15.61 17.42 9.15
CA SER A 143 15.30 16.34 10.07
C SER A 143 13.80 15.99 10.08
N PRO A 144 13.40 14.73 9.84
CA PRO A 144 11.99 14.32 9.91
C PRO A 144 11.54 13.98 11.34
N TRP A 145 12.40 14.19 12.35
CA TRP A 145 12.09 13.92 13.76
C TRP A 145 12.27 15.19 14.59
N GLY A 146 11.45 16.20 14.29
CA GLY A 146 11.13 17.26 15.24
C GLY A 146 10.23 16.68 16.34
N ILE A 147 10.82 15.88 17.22
CA ILE A 147 10.27 15.64 18.55
C ILE A 147 10.25 17.01 19.22
N VAL A 148 9.10 17.67 19.24
CA VAL A 148 8.87 18.78 20.15
C VAL A 148 8.57 18.15 21.51
N THR A 149 9.63 17.78 22.23
CA THR A 149 9.57 17.62 23.68
C THR A 149 9.53 19.01 24.32
N ASP A 150 8.77 19.06 25.41
CA ASP A 150 8.75 20.11 26.44
C ASP A 150 8.05 21.43 26.10
N THR A 151 6.88 21.62 26.73
CA THR A 151 6.81 22.52 27.88
C THR A 151 5.58 22.14 28.71
N VAL A 152 5.83 21.51 29.87
CA VAL A 152 4.85 21.37 30.94
C VAL A 152 4.53 22.77 31.47
N ASP A 153 3.24 23.12 31.45
CA ASP A 153 2.69 24.34 32.01
C ASP A 153 2.82 24.30 33.55
N GLU A 154 3.94 24.81 34.06
CA GLU A 154 4.17 24.99 35.50
C GLU A 154 3.53 26.30 35.96
N PRO A 155 2.54 26.27 36.88
CA PRO A 155 1.87 27.49 37.33
C PRO A 155 2.78 28.36 38.22
N PRO A 156 2.70 29.69 38.10
CA PRO A 156 3.64 30.60 38.75
C PRO A 156 3.49 30.64 40.28
N PRO A 157 4.61 30.84 41.03
CA PRO A 157 4.61 30.88 42.48
C PRO A 157 3.92 32.14 43.02
N LYS A 158 2.86 31.95 43.82
CA LYS A 158 2.22 33.02 44.60
C LYS A 158 3.18 33.48 45.71
N LYS A 159 3.59 34.75 45.63
CA LYS A 159 4.38 35.46 46.64
C LYS A 159 3.63 35.56 47.97
N LYS A 160 4.40 35.42 49.04
CA LYS A 160 4.06 35.53 50.46
C LYS A 160 3.42 36.88 50.81
N THR A 161 2.35 36.85 51.59
CA THR A 161 1.99 37.92 52.53
C THR A 161 1.89 37.32 53.93
N ALA A 162 2.78 37.77 54.80
CA ALA A 162 2.73 37.54 56.23
C ALA A 162 1.61 38.37 56.85
N ALA A 163 0.87 37.81 57.82
CA ALA A 163 0.31 38.59 58.93
C ALA A 163 -0.20 37.69 60.08
N LYS A 164 0.48 37.83 61.21
CA LYS A 164 -0.05 37.91 62.58
C LYS A 164 -0.75 36.70 63.22
N THR A 165 0.07 36.02 64.01
CA THR A 165 -0.16 35.59 65.40
C THR A 165 -1.23 36.39 66.15
N LYS A 166 -2.18 35.67 66.75
CA LYS A 166 -2.95 36.14 67.91
C LYS A 166 -3.33 34.94 68.79
N THR A 167 -2.55 34.68 69.82
CA THR A 167 -3.01 34.22 71.14
C THR A 167 -1.97 34.65 72.16
#